data_AF-A0A348XGY3-F1
#
_entry.id   AF-A0A348XGY3-F1
#
_cell.length_a   1.000
_cell.length_b   1.000
_cell.length_c   1.000
_cell.angle_alpha   90.00
_cell.angle_beta   90.00
_cell.angle_gamma   90.00
#
_symmetry.space_group_name_H-M   'P 1'
#
loop_
_entity.id
_entity.type
_entity.pdbx_description
1 polymer ?
#
loop_
_entity_poly.entity_id
_entity_poly.type
_entity_poly.pdbx_seq_one_letter_code
_entity_poly.pdbx_strand_id
1 'polypeptide(L)'
;MFLVDLEQGRIVDDEEVKSQLAATKPYRKWLKDSLVSLDDLPPAESSAPASEFDLLTRQQMYGYSLEDLRIILAQMGNDGVEPLGSMGAD
;
A
#
# COMPACT_ATOMS: atom_id res chain seq x y z
N MET A 1 -11.83 24.86 0.05
CA MET A 1 -11.33 25.77 1.12
C MET A 1 -11.39 27.19 0.59
N PHE A 2 -11.58 28.21 1.43
CA PHE A 2 -11.42 29.61 1.01
C PHE A 2 -10.58 30.33 2.06
N LEU A 3 -9.84 31.35 1.64
CA LEU A 3 -9.01 32.16 2.52
C LEU A 3 -9.60 33.56 2.61
N VAL A 4 -9.81 34.06 3.82
CA VAL A 4 -10.11 35.48 4.03
C VAL A 4 -8.77 36.21 4.16
N ASP A 5 -8.38 36.94 3.12
CA ASP A 5 -7.16 37.73 3.13
C ASP A 5 -7.47 39.14 3.64
N LEU A 6 -7.03 39.43 4.87
CA LEU A 6 -7.25 40.71 5.54
C LEU A 6 -6.35 41.83 5.01
N GLU A 7 -5.22 41.50 4.38
CA GLU A 7 -4.32 42.49 3.78
C GLU A 7 -4.85 42.94 2.41
N GLN A 8 -5.36 42.00 1.61
CA GLN A 8 -6.00 42.28 0.32
C GLN A 8 -7.48 42.67 0.45
N GLY A 9 -8.07 42.48 1.63
CA GLY A 9 -9.46 42.82 1.91
C GLY A 9 -10.49 42.00 1.11
N ARG A 10 -10.16 40.76 0.75
CA ARG A 10 -11.03 39.91 -0.08
C ARG A 10 -11.05 38.45 0.36
N ILE A 11 -12.09 37.75 -0.08
CA ILE A 11 -12.15 36.29 -0.01
C ILE A 11 -11.44 35.73 -1.25
N VAL A 12 -10.49 34.84 -1.03
CA VAL A 12 -9.74 34.12 -2.05
C VAL A 12 -10.33 32.72 -2.18
N ASP A 13 -10.76 32.37 -3.38
CA ASP A 13 -11.37 31.08 -3.68
C ASP A 13 -10.37 29.93 -3.65
N ASP A 14 -10.89 28.70 -3.49
CA ASP A 14 -10.10 27.48 -3.30
C ASP A 14 -9.05 27.24 -4.39
N GLU A 15 -9.47 27.39 -5.65
CA GLU A 15 -8.61 27.16 -6.81
C GLU A 15 -7.45 28.16 -6.84
N GLU A 16 -7.72 29.41 -6.50
CA GLU A 16 -6.69 30.43 -6.44
C GLU A 16 -5.67 30.09 -5.33
N VAL A 17 -6.14 29.77 -4.11
CA VAL A 17 -5.27 29.37 -2.99
C VAL A 17 -4.40 28.16 -3.37
N LYS A 18 -5.01 27.10 -3.92
CA LYS A 18 -4.30 25.88 -4.32
C LYS A 18 -3.29 26.13 -5.44
N SER A 19 -3.66 26.91 -6.45
CA SER A 19 -2.79 27.21 -7.59
C SER A 19 -1.52 27.95 -7.16
N GLN A 20 -1.65 28.96 -6.29
CA GLN A 20 -0.53 29.70 -5.74
C GLN A 20 0.39 28.78 -4.94
N LEU A 21 -0.16 27.98 -4.02
CA LEU A 21 0.62 27.06 -3.19
C LEU A 21 1.32 25.97 -4.01
N ALA A 22 0.65 25.44 -5.03
CA ALA A 22 1.21 24.44 -5.94
C ALA A 22 2.33 25.02 -6.81
N ALA A 23 2.31 26.32 -7.09
CA ALA A 23 3.33 27.01 -7.89
C ALA A 23 4.57 27.41 -7.09
N THR A 24 4.51 27.43 -5.75
CA THR A 24 5.62 27.87 -4.88
C THR A 24 6.92 27.11 -5.11
N LYS A 25 6.83 25.82 -5.50
CA LYS A 25 7.99 24.96 -5.78
C LYS A 25 7.72 24.05 -6.96
N PRO A 26 8.75 23.51 -7.64
CA PRO A 26 8.57 22.63 -8.79
C PRO A 26 8.23 21.19 -8.37
N TYR A 27 7.15 20.99 -7.60
CA TYR A 27 6.78 19.69 -7.02
C TYR A 27 6.67 18.58 -8.07
N ARG A 28 6.11 18.88 -9.25
CA ARG A 28 6.02 17.92 -10.36
C ARG A 28 7.39 17.43 -10.82
N LYS A 29 8.40 18.30 -10.84
CA LYS A 29 9.78 17.92 -11.20
C LYS A 29 10.36 17.02 -10.13
N TRP A 30 10.20 17.36 -8.86
CA TRP A 30 10.70 16.53 -7.75
C TRP A 30 10.08 15.13 -7.75
N LEU A 31 8.77 15.03 -8.00
CA LEU A 31 8.12 13.74 -8.16
C LEU A 31 8.69 12.98 -9.37
N LYS A 32 8.84 13.63 -10.53
CA LYS A 32 9.40 12.97 -11.71
C LYS A 32 10.83 12.48 -11.50
N ASP A 33 11.64 13.26 -10.79
CA ASP A 33 13.07 13.00 -10.63
C ASP A 33 13.36 11.99 -9.49
N SER A 34 12.46 11.87 -8.50
CA SER A 34 12.72 11.10 -7.27
C SER A 34 11.68 10.01 -6.96
N LEU A 35 10.50 10.03 -7.58
CA LEU A 35 9.49 8.98 -7.38
C LEU A 35 9.77 7.83 -8.33
N VAL A 36 9.98 6.64 -7.77
CA VAL A 36 10.10 5.39 -8.54
C VAL A 36 8.81 4.60 -8.33
N SER A 37 8.11 4.26 -9.41
CA SER A 37 6.98 3.33 -9.34
C SER A 37 7.51 1.90 -9.29
N LEU A 38 6.96 1.08 -8.41
CA LEU A 38 7.31 -0.35 -8.37
C LEU A 38 6.85 -1.08 -9.64
N ASP A 39 5.80 -0.58 -10.30
CA ASP A 39 5.28 -1.15 -11.56
C ASP A 39 6.23 -0.92 -12.74
N ASP A 40 7.13 0.06 -12.65
CA ASP A 40 8.13 0.35 -13.68
C ASP A 40 9.40 -0.51 -13.52
N LEU A 41 9.53 -1.24 -12.42
CA LEU A 41 10.66 -2.13 -12.16
C LEU A 41 10.48 -3.46 -12.89
N PRO A 42 11.58 -4.13 -13.31
CA PRO A 42 11.49 -5.47 -13.85
C PRO A 42 10.82 -6.41 -12.83
N PRO A 43 10.02 -7.39 -13.30
CA PRO A 43 9.39 -8.34 -12.40
C PRO A 43 10.46 -9.08 -11.60
N ALA A 44 10.27 -9.16 -10.28
CA ALA A 44 11.12 -9.97 -9.43
C ALA A 44 11.01 -11.45 -9.84
N GLU A 45 12.12 -12.19 -9.72
CA GLU A 45 12.06 -13.65 -9.87
C GLU A 45 11.07 -14.22 -8.87
N SER A 46 10.06 -14.93 -9.35
CA SER A 46 8.94 -15.41 -8.54
C SER A 46 9.27 -16.68 -7.74
N SER A 47 10.52 -17.16 -7.77
CA SER A 47 10.89 -18.38 -7.05
C SER A 47 11.30 -18.06 -5.63
N ALA A 48 10.69 -18.78 -4.67
CA ALA A 48 11.19 -18.81 -3.31
C ALA A 48 12.67 -19.26 -3.32
N PRO A 49 13.54 -18.64 -2.50
CA PRO A 49 14.93 -19.05 -2.40
C PRO A 49 15.02 -20.54 -2.02
N ALA A 50 16.03 -21.22 -2.58
CA ALA A 50 16.31 -22.59 -2.23
C ALA A 50 16.52 -22.71 -0.71
N SER A 51 15.89 -23.71 -0.09
CA SER A 51 16.04 -24.00 1.32
C SER A 51 16.54 -25.42 1.48
N GLU A 52 17.38 -25.63 2.49
CA GLU A 52 17.85 -26.95 2.91
C GLU A 52 16.72 -27.79 3.54
N PHE A 53 15.66 -27.13 4.01
CA PHE A 53 14.50 -27.76 4.63
C PHE A 53 13.32 -27.85 3.65
N ASP A 54 12.57 -28.95 3.75
CA ASP A 54 11.33 -29.09 2.99
C ASP A 54 10.28 -28.05 3.42
N LEU A 55 9.19 -27.94 2.65
CA LEU A 55 8.15 -26.94 2.91
C LEU A 55 7.46 -27.18 4.26
N LEU A 56 7.15 -28.44 4.59
CA LEU A 56 6.41 -28.78 5.80
C LEU A 56 7.22 -28.45 7.07
N THR A 57 8.51 -28.78 7.07
CA THR A 57 9.42 -28.45 8.17
C THR A 57 9.48 -26.95 8.38
N ARG A 58 9.57 -26.16 7.31
CA ARG A 58 9.55 -24.70 7.39
C ARG A 58 8.23 -24.17 7.95
N GLN A 59 7.11 -24.67 7.44
CA GLN A 59 5.78 -24.29 7.93
C GLN A 59 5.66 -24.53 9.44
N GLN A 60 6.13 -25.69 9.92
CA GLN A 60 6.15 -26.01 11.35
C GLN A 60 7.10 -25.10 12.14
N MET A 61 8.30 -24.83 11.64
CA MET A 61 9.27 -23.92 12.28
C MET A 61 8.71 -22.50 12.47
N TYR A 62 7.91 -22.02 11.52
CA TYR A 62 7.26 -20.71 11.58
C TYR A 62 5.87 -20.74 12.22
N GLY A 63 5.44 -21.89 12.75
CA GLY A 63 4.18 -22.01 13.50
C GLY A 63 2.92 -22.03 12.65
N TYR A 64 3.01 -22.27 11.34
CA TYR A 64 1.82 -22.44 10.49
C TYR A 64 1.03 -23.66 10.93
N SER A 65 -0.24 -23.44 11.27
CA SER A 65 -1.20 -24.49 11.58
C SER A 65 -1.94 -24.97 10.34
N LEU A 66 -2.65 -26.09 10.46
CA LEU A 66 -3.56 -26.55 9.40
C LEU A 66 -4.72 -25.58 9.16
N GLU A 67 -5.12 -24.82 10.19
CA GLU A 67 -6.16 -23.81 10.08
C GLU A 67 -5.69 -22.64 9.23
N ASP A 68 -4.48 -22.12 9.51
CA ASP A 68 -3.87 -21.04 8.71
C ASP A 68 -3.76 -21.42 7.23
N LEU A 69 -3.36 -22.67 6.96
CA LEU A 69 -3.20 -23.14 5.58
C LEU A 69 -4.54 -23.32 4.86
N ARG A 70 -5.57 -23.85 5.54
CA ARG A 70 -6.83 -24.25 4.89
C ARG A 70 -7.91 -23.17 4.91
N ILE A 71 -8.05 -22.46 6.01
CA ILE A 71 -9.12 -21.48 6.19
C ILE A 71 -8.66 -20.11 5.66
N ILE A 72 -7.39 -19.77 5.89
CA ILE A 72 -6.87 -18.44 5.54
C ILE A 72 -6.19 -18.48 4.17
N LEU A 73 -5.06 -19.19 4.05
CA LEU A 73 -4.22 -19.12 2.86
C LEU A 73 -4.85 -19.73 1.62
N ALA A 74 -5.50 -20.89 1.74
CA ALA A 74 -6.16 -21.53 0.60
C ALA A 74 -7.32 -20.67 0.07
N GLN A 75 -8.11 -20.04 0.94
CA GLN A 75 -9.20 -19.17 0.51
C GLN A 75 -8.68 -17.90 -0.18
N MET A 76 -7.69 -17.22 0.40
CA MET A 76 -7.05 -16.06 -0.24
C MET A 76 -6.43 -16.41 -1.60
N GLY A 77 -5.81 -17.59 -1.70
CA GLY A 77 -5.21 -18.07 -2.95
C GLY A 77 -6.23 -18.38 -4.05
N ASN A 78 -7.43 -18.87 -3.67
CA ASN A 78 -8.48 -19.23 -4.63
C ASN A 78 -9.39 -18.06 -5.00
N ASP A 79 -9.83 -17.29 -4.00
CA ASP A 79 -10.89 -16.29 -4.14
C ASP A 79 -10.35 -14.86 -4.18
N GLY A 80 -9.08 -14.64 -3.83
CA GLY A 80 -8.46 -13.31 -3.80
C GLY A 80 -8.99 -12.39 -2.69
N VAL A 81 -9.70 -12.95 -1.71
CA VAL A 81 -10.29 -12.23 -0.58
C VAL A 81 -9.95 -12.93 0.74
N GLU A 82 -9.85 -12.15 1.82
CA GLU A 82 -9.68 -12.69 3.17
C GLU A 82 -10.93 -13.48 3.60
N PRO A 83 -10.78 -14.63 4.30
CA PRO A 83 -11.92 -15.38 4.82
C PRO A 83 -12.75 -14.60 5.84
N LEU A 84 -14.05 -14.85 5.88
CA LEU A 84 -14.94 -14.29 6.90
C LEU A 84 -14.96 -15.18 8.15
N GLY A 85 -14.72 -14.59 9.32
CA GLY A 85 -14.88 -15.20 10.63
C GLY A 85 -16.10 -14.69 11.39
N SER A 86 -16.53 -15.40 12.44
CA SER A 86 -17.61 -14.97 13.34
C SER A 86 -17.36 -15.46 14.77
N MET A 87 -18.23 -15.10 15.72
CA MET A 87 -18.25 -15.56 17.12
C MET A 87 -17.17 -14.98 18.07
N GLY A 88 -16.25 -14.14 17.59
CA GLY A 88 -15.22 -13.50 18.44
C GLY A 88 -14.03 -14.43 18.72
N ALA A 89 -13.01 -13.91 19.39
CA ALA A 89 -11.89 -14.70 19.90
C ALA A 89 -12.15 -15.01 21.39
N ASP A 90 -12.08 -16.28 21.76
CA ASP A 90 -12.14 -16.74 23.16
C ASP A 90 -10.80 -16.50 23.87
#